data_AF-A0A929M7K4-F1
#
_entry.id   AF-A0A929M7K4-F1
#
_cell.length_a   1.000
_cell.length_b   1.000
_cell.length_c   1.000
_cell.angle_alpha   90.00
_cell.angle_beta   90.00
_cell.angle_gamma   90.00
#
_symmetry.space_group_name_H-M   'P 1'
#
loop_
_entity.id
_entity.type
_entity.pdbx_description
1 polymer ?
#
loop_
_entity_poly.entity_id
_entity_poly.type
_entity_poly.pdbx_seq_one_letter_code
_entity_poly.pdbx_strand_id
1 'polypeptide(L)'
;MSIFLSLSTVLFIFALAFYVITCFQWFSYRPERVLFHFTKPAWHVLFFIVPLVLFYTTGKWFFIYFYFALLPALYLWHKKLDKKLVFTGRIKHFFVILACAIILNYALNFIIHKAFLAPMPLFVLVVSLFFSEILEKIKFQGFKNNALKKLGANKELKIILITASYGKTSIKNFLFEILKDSFVCYKTPRSVNTMAGIIKDINENLSEQTQIYIAEAGARLKGDILEITKFLNPQIVIVGEIGAQHIEYFKTLDNIRATKLEALQSSRLQMAFLHSSTKKEPSQNIEIYDENLKDINANLDGISFTLDGKNYASPLLGKFNATNLAVCIKVARYLKMSDEAINGALSKMKNVEHRLSKIEAGGKLI
;
A
#
# COMPACT_ATOMS: atom_id res chain seq x y z
N MET A 1 42.20 -15.19 18.15
CA MET A 1 41.59 -13.84 18.16
C MET A 1 41.44 -13.41 19.62
N SER A 2 41.88 -12.21 20.03
CA SER A 2 41.59 -11.75 21.41
C SER A 2 40.08 -11.52 21.56
N ILE A 3 39.54 -11.70 22.77
CA ILE A 3 38.11 -11.43 23.08
C ILE A 3 37.71 -10.04 22.58
N PHE A 4 38.60 -9.06 22.72
CA PHE A 4 38.43 -7.70 22.22
C PHE A 4 38.20 -7.62 20.70
N LEU A 5 39.00 -8.30 19.88
CA LEU A 5 38.87 -8.27 18.42
C LEU A 5 37.58 -8.99 17.95
N SER A 6 37.19 -10.07 18.63
CA SER A 6 35.91 -10.73 18.38
C SER A 6 34.73 -9.80 18.69
N LEU A 7 34.76 -9.13 19.85
CA LEU A 7 33.72 -8.15 20.23
C LEU A 7 33.67 -6.97 19.26
N SER A 8 34.82 -6.46 18.84
CA SER A 8 34.92 -5.39 17.83
C SER A 8 34.27 -5.81 16.50
N THR A 9 34.47 -7.06 16.09
CA THR A 9 33.85 -7.61 14.87
C THR A 9 32.33 -7.71 14.99
N VAL A 10 31.83 -8.15 16.16
CA VAL A 10 30.37 -8.19 16.43
C VAL A 10 29.78 -6.78 16.34
N LEU A 11 30.37 -5.81 17.03
CA LEU A 11 29.91 -4.42 17.00
C LEU A 11 29.97 -3.82 15.59
N PHE A 12 31.00 -4.16 14.81
CA PHE A 12 31.10 -3.75 13.41
C PHE A 12 29.95 -4.31 12.56
N ILE A 13 29.60 -5.59 12.72
CA ILE A 13 28.46 -6.21 12.01
C ILE A 13 27.16 -5.48 12.35
N PHE A 14 26.93 -5.16 13.62
CA PHE A 14 25.75 -4.37 14.02
C PHE A 14 25.76 -2.95 13.43
N ALA A 15 26.90 -2.28 13.39
CA ALA A 15 27.03 -0.95 12.80
C ALA A 15 26.76 -0.96 11.29
N LEU A 16 27.31 -1.94 10.57
CA LEU A 16 27.06 -2.16 9.15
C LEU A 16 25.57 -2.47 8.89
N ALA A 17 24.99 -3.38 9.68
CA ALA A 17 23.59 -3.75 9.59
C ALA A 17 22.66 -2.56 9.87
N PHE A 18 23.02 -1.70 10.83
CA PHE A 18 22.27 -0.48 11.15
C PHE A 18 22.21 0.49 9.97
N TYR A 19 23.34 0.74 9.31
CA TYR A 19 23.38 1.56 8.09
C TYR A 19 22.49 0.95 6.99
N VAL A 20 22.70 -0.34 6.70
CA VAL A 20 21.99 -1.04 5.62
C VAL A 20 20.49 -1.08 5.88
N ILE A 21 20.05 -1.48 7.08
CA ILE A 21 18.61 -1.58 7.37
C ILE A 21 17.91 -0.22 7.39
N THR A 22 18.63 0.85 7.74
CA THR A 22 18.14 2.24 7.61
C THR A 22 17.86 2.59 6.16
N CYS A 23 18.81 2.31 5.26
CA CYS A 23 18.63 2.51 3.83
C CYS A 23 17.45 1.68 3.29
N PHE A 24 17.37 0.40 3.66
CA PHE A 24 16.25 -0.45 3.26
C PHE A 24 14.90 0.11 3.75
N GLN A 25 14.80 0.58 5.00
CA GLN A 25 13.55 1.15 5.52
C GLN A 25 13.10 2.38 4.71
N TRP A 26 14.02 3.25 4.29
CA TRP A 26 13.68 4.42 3.47
C TRP A 26 13.10 4.04 2.12
N PHE A 27 13.60 2.98 1.51
CA PHE A 27 13.22 2.53 0.18
C PHE A 27 12.22 1.36 0.19
N SER A 28 11.48 1.19 1.30
CA SER A 28 10.45 0.15 1.45
C SER A 28 10.98 -1.26 1.18
N TYR A 29 12.22 -1.52 1.59
CA TYR A 29 12.92 -2.79 1.51
C TYR A 29 13.10 -3.34 0.08
N ARG A 30 13.18 -2.45 -0.92
CA ARG A 30 13.48 -2.82 -2.32
C ARG A 30 14.97 -2.60 -2.63
N PRO A 31 15.78 -3.66 -2.79
CA PRO A 31 17.22 -3.54 -3.02
C PRO A 31 17.57 -2.65 -4.22
N GLU A 32 16.81 -2.74 -5.31
CA GLU A 32 17.07 -2.01 -6.56
C GLU A 32 16.96 -0.49 -6.33
N ARG A 33 16.04 -0.07 -5.46
CA ARG A 33 15.89 1.35 -5.11
C ARG A 33 17.02 1.84 -4.22
N VAL A 34 17.47 1.00 -3.29
CA VAL A 34 18.62 1.30 -2.42
C VAL A 34 19.90 1.45 -3.24
N LEU A 35 20.06 0.67 -4.32
CA LEU A 35 21.25 0.69 -5.16
C LEU A 35 21.22 1.81 -6.21
N PHE A 36 20.11 1.96 -6.95
CA PHE A 36 20.07 2.83 -8.14
C PHE A 36 19.36 4.17 -7.95
N HIS A 37 18.54 4.33 -6.91
CA HIS A 37 17.72 5.53 -6.68
C HIS A 37 18.10 6.27 -5.39
N PHE A 38 19.27 5.95 -4.83
CA PHE A 38 19.74 6.54 -3.60
C PHE A 38 20.30 7.94 -3.86
N THR A 39 19.78 8.96 -3.17
CA THR A 39 20.09 10.37 -3.42
C THR A 39 21.55 10.74 -3.13
N LYS A 40 22.23 9.99 -2.24
CA LYS A 40 23.62 10.23 -1.83
C LYS A 40 24.46 8.96 -1.92
N PRO A 41 24.80 8.48 -3.13
CA PRO A 41 25.46 7.18 -3.33
C PRO A 41 26.83 7.09 -2.63
N ALA A 42 27.51 8.22 -2.40
CA ALA A 42 28.74 8.29 -1.62
C ALA A 42 28.59 7.71 -0.19
N TRP A 43 27.38 7.69 0.38
CA TRP A 43 27.13 7.07 1.68
C TRP A 43 27.30 5.54 1.63
N HIS A 44 26.95 4.88 0.53
CA HIS A 44 27.21 3.45 0.35
C HIS A 44 28.71 3.18 0.25
N VAL A 45 29.45 4.07 -0.38
CA VAL A 45 30.91 3.98 -0.41
C VAL A 45 31.47 4.11 1.02
N LEU A 46 31.08 5.16 1.74
CA LEU A 46 31.64 5.50 3.06
C LEU A 46 31.24 4.54 4.18
N PHE A 47 29.98 4.10 4.22
CA PHE A 47 29.42 3.33 5.35
C PHE A 47 29.24 1.84 5.06
N PHE A 48 29.46 1.39 3.82
CA PHE A 48 29.35 -0.01 3.45
C PHE A 48 30.60 -0.53 2.73
N ILE A 49 30.98 0.03 1.60
CA ILE A 49 32.09 -0.50 0.78
C ILE A 49 33.45 -0.32 1.48
N VAL A 50 33.82 0.92 1.85
CA VAL A 50 35.11 1.21 2.49
C VAL A 50 35.28 0.42 3.81
N PRO A 51 34.30 0.39 4.72
CA PRO A 51 34.41 -0.41 5.94
C PRO A 51 34.60 -1.90 5.68
N LEU A 52 33.89 -2.48 4.72
CA LEU A 52 34.04 -3.89 4.36
C LEU A 52 35.42 -4.17 3.76
N VAL A 53 35.90 -3.35 2.84
CA VAL A 53 37.24 -3.49 2.25
C VAL A 53 38.31 -3.41 3.33
N LEU A 54 38.26 -2.37 4.19
CA LEU A 54 39.23 -2.20 5.27
C LEU A 54 39.21 -3.35 6.27
N PHE A 55 38.04 -3.94 6.56
CA PHE A 55 37.94 -5.11 7.43
C PHE A 55 38.75 -6.29 6.88
N TYR A 56 38.63 -6.57 5.58
CA TYR A 56 39.34 -7.69 4.95
C TYR A 56 40.83 -7.40 4.66
N THR A 57 41.24 -6.14 4.48
CA THR A 57 42.63 -5.80 4.14
C THR A 57 43.51 -5.50 5.35
N THR A 58 42.95 -4.93 6.44
CA THR A 58 43.76 -4.46 7.59
C THR A 58 43.85 -5.47 8.74
N GLY A 59 43.05 -6.53 8.70
CA GLY A 59 43.06 -7.62 9.68
C GLY A 59 42.92 -7.11 11.12
N LYS A 60 43.88 -7.46 11.99
CA LYS A 60 43.84 -7.11 13.43
C LYS A 60 43.86 -5.60 13.71
N TRP A 61 44.23 -4.75 12.77
CA TRP A 61 44.30 -3.29 12.96
C TRP A 61 42.98 -2.58 12.64
N PHE A 62 42.00 -3.30 12.08
CA PHE A 62 40.70 -2.74 11.68
C PHE A 62 39.98 -2.00 12.81
N PHE A 63 40.12 -2.47 14.06
CA PHE A 63 39.43 -1.85 15.20
C PHE A 63 39.78 -0.36 15.36
N ILE A 64 40.98 0.08 14.96
CA ILE A 64 41.37 1.50 15.02
C ILE A 64 40.45 2.32 14.11
N TYR A 65 40.32 1.92 12.85
CA TYR A 65 39.39 2.56 11.91
C TYR A 65 37.95 2.49 12.42
N PHE A 66 37.53 1.33 12.94
CA PHE A 66 36.17 1.13 13.42
C PHE A 66 35.79 2.11 14.54
N TYR A 67 36.59 2.19 15.60
CA TYR A 67 36.27 2.99 16.78
C TYR A 67 36.54 4.49 16.58
N PHE A 68 37.58 4.86 15.84
CA PHE A 68 38.00 6.26 15.73
C PHE A 68 37.52 6.97 14.45
N ALA A 69 37.10 6.23 13.43
CA ALA A 69 36.56 6.82 12.20
C ALA A 69 35.11 6.41 11.94
N LEU A 70 34.83 5.10 11.81
CA LEU A 70 33.50 4.64 11.37
C LEU A 70 32.40 4.93 12.39
N LEU A 71 32.59 4.59 13.66
CA LEU A 71 31.57 4.79 14.69
C LEU A 71 31.23 6.28 14.90
N PRO A 72 32.21 7.20 15.06
CA PRO A 72 31.92 8.63 15.12
C PRO A 72 31.21 9.14 13.86
N ALA A 73 31.64 8.71 12.67
CA ALA A 73 31.01 9.10 11.42
C ALA A 73 29.56 8.61 11.32
N LEU A 74 29.27 7.36 11.69
CA LEU A 74 27.90 6.81 11.73
C LEU A 74 27.02 7.53 12.74
N TYR A 75 27.55 7.86 13.92
CA TYR A 75 26.83 8.62 14.94
C TYR A 75 26.44 10.02 14.44
N LEU A 76 27.41 10.77 13.87
CA LEU A 76 27.17 12.10 13.32
C LEU A 76 26.22 12.05 12.12
N TRP A 77 26.39 11.06 11.25
CA TRP A 77 25.48 10.81 10.13
C TRP A 77 24.05 10.61 10.65
N HIS A 78 23.85 9.68 11.58
CA HIS A 78 22.53 9.37 12.12
C HIS A 78 21.86 10.57 12.82
N LYS A 79 22.63 11.34 13.59
CA LYS A 79 22.13 12.54 14.28
C LYS A 79 21.59 13.60 13.32
N LYS A 80 22.18 13.72 12.13
CA LYS A 80 21.82 14.70 11.09
C LYS A 80 20.73 14.21 10.12
N LEU A 81 20.17 13.01 10.32
CA LEU A 81 19.09 12.50 9.46
C LEU A 81 17.75 13.13 9.82
N ASP A 82 17.05 13.65 8.81
CA ASP A 82 15.65 14.06 8.93
C ASP A 82 14.74 12.86 9.22
N LYS A 83 15.02 11.73 8.54
CA LYS A 83 14.27 10.48 8.69
C LYS A 83 15.14 9.40 9.34
N LYS A 84 15.05 9.27 10.65
CA LYS A 84 15.79 8.24 11.42
C LYS A 84 15.19 6.84 11.23
N LEU A 85 15.99 5.82 11.56
CA LEU A 85 15.53 4.44 11.66
C LEU A 85 14.44 4.32 12.71
N VAL A 86 13.27 3.84 12.33
CA VAL A 86 12.16 3.55 13.24
C VAL A 86 12.16 2.07 13.57
N PHE A 87 12.30 1.70 14.85
CA PHE A 87 12.33 0.30 15.29
C PHE A 87 10.94 -0.36 15.25
N THR A 88 10.54 -0.75 14.05
CA THR A 88 9.34 -1.56 13.81
C THR A 88 9.57 -3.02 14.22
N GLY A 89 8.49 -3.80 14.31
CA GLY A 89 8.58 -5.24 14.53
C GLY A 89 9.55 -5.92 13.55
N ARG A 90 9.44 -5.62 12.25
CA ARG A 90 10.35 -6.13 11.20
C ARG A 90 11.84 -5.88 11.51
N ILE A 91 12.18 -4.66 11.94
CA ILE A 91 13.58 -4.30 12.26
C ILE A 91 14.06 -5.00 13.54
N LYS A 92 13.19 -5.12 14.56
CA LYS A 92 13.52 -5.89 15.77
C LYS A 92 13.82 -7.35 15.43
N HIS A 93 12.98 -8.00 14.61
CA HIS A 93 13.23 -9.36 14.13
C HIS A 93 14.54 -9.46 13.33
N PHE A 94 14.83 -8.50 12.44
CA PHE A 94 16.08 -8.47 11.69
C PHE A 94 17.30 -8.47 12.63
N PHE A 95 17.33 -7.63 13.67
CA PHE A 95 18.44 -7.60 14.62
C PHE A 95 18.54 -8.87 15.49
N VAL A 96 17.42 -9.51 15.83
CA VAL A 96 17.43 -10.82 16.50
C VAL A 96 18.03 -11.89 15.58
N ILE A 97 17.61 -11.93 14.31
CA ILE A 97 18.17 -12.83 13.29
C ILE A 97 19.67 -12.56 13.09
N LEU A 98 20.09 -11.30 13.08
CA LEU A 98 21.49 -10.90 13.01
C LEU A 98 22.30 -11.46 14.18
N ALA A 99 21.81 -11.29 15.42
CA ALA A 99 22.46 -11.83 16.60
C ALA A 99 22.60 -13.37 16.53
N CYS A 100 21.52 -14.06 16.14
CA CYS A 100 21.56 -15.53 15.96
C CYS A 100 22.53 -15.95 14.86
N ALA A 101 22.57 -15.24 13.73
CA ALA A 101 23.47 -15.53 12.62
C ALA A 101 24.95 -15.32 13.02
N ILE A 102 25.25 -14.31 13.84
CA ILE A 102 26.58 -14.10 14.42
C ILE A 102 26.97 -15.28 15.31
N ILE A 103 26.10 -15.68 16.25
CA ILE A 103 26.37 -16.80 17.17
C ILE A 103 26.59 -18.10 16.38
N LEU A 104 25.70 -18.41 15.43
CA LEU A 104 25.81 -19.58 14.57
C LEU A 104 27.12 -19.57 13.78
N ASN A 105 27.51 -18.41 13.23
CA ASN A 105 28.76 -18.30 12.50
C ASN A 105 29.99 -18.57 13.39
N TYR A 106 30.01 -18.05 14.62
CA TYR A 106 31.07 -18.39 15.58
C TYR A 106 31.09 -19.89 15.94
N ALA A 107 29.93 -20.50 16.17
CA ALA A 107 29.82 -21.92 16.46
C ALA A 107 30.33 -22.80 15.31
N LEU A 108 29.96 -22.47 14.06
CA LEU A 108 30.43 -23.19 12.88
C LEU A 108 31.95 -23.08 12.69
N ASN A 109 32.50 -21.89 12.90
CA ASN A 109 33.95 -21.68 12.84
C ASN A 109 34.71 -22.49 13.90
N PHE A 110 34.12 -22.64 15.11
CA PHE A 110 34.68 -23.47 16.16
C PHE A 110 34.71 -24.95 15.76
N ILE A 111 33.61 -25.48 15.20
CA ILE A 111 33.46 -26.90 14.82
C ILE A 111 34.39 -27.29 13.66
N ILE A 112 34.51 -26.42 12.64
CA ILE A 112 35.25 -26.75 11.42
C ILE A 112 36.78 -26.74 11.66
N HIS A 113 37.26 -26.35 12.85
CA HIS A 113 38.68 -26.25 13.22
C HIS A 113 39.55 -25.45 12.23
N LYS A 114 38.92 -24.69 11.31
CA LYS A 114 39.58 -23.66 10.51
C LYS A 114 39.61 -22.40 11.36
N ALA A 115 40.69 -22.25 12.12
CA ALA A 115 40.98 -21.15 13.04
C ALA A 115 41.01 -19.73 12.39
N PHE A 116 40.63 -19.56 11.13
CA PHE A 116 40.93 -18.38 10.33
C PHE A 116 39.78 -17.71 9.59
N LEU A 117 38.53 -18.07 9.88
CA LEU A 117 37.40 -17.29 9.41
C LEU A 117 36.82 -16.51 10.58
N ALA A 118 37.36 -15.31 10.80
CA ALA A 118 36.62 -14.26 11.51
C ALA A 118 35.22 -14.15 10.88
N PRO A 119 34.17 -13.81 11.64
CA PRO A 119 32.84 -13.73 11.09
C PRO A 119 32.85 -12.88 9.84
N MET A 120 32.49 -13.47 8.71
CA MET A 120 32.45 -12.78 7.43
C MET A 120 31.31 -11.76 7.51
N PRO A 121 31.57 -10.46 7.74
CA PRO A 121 30.53 -9.50 8.09
C PRO A 121 29.49 -9.39 6.98
N LEU A 122 29.96 -9.47 5.72
CA LEU A 122 29.11 -9.51 4.55
C LEU A 122 28.22 -10.76 4.51
N PHE A 123 28.78 -11.94 4.76
CA PHE A 123 28.02 -13.19 4.75
C PHE A 123 26.92 -13.18 5.81
N VAL A 124 27.26 -12.82 7.05
CA VAL A 124 26.31 -12.73 8.17
C VAL A 124 25.19 -11.74 7.83
N LEU A 125 25.53 -10.55 7.31
CA LEU A 125 24.55 -9.56 6.94
C LEU A 125 23.59 -10.04 5.83
N VAL A 126 24.13 -10.64 4.76
CA VAL A 126 23.33 -11.17 3.63
C VAL A 126 22.40 -12.27 4.12
N VAL A 127 22.91 -13.21 4.93
CA VAL A 127 22.12 -14.29 5.53
C VAL A 127 21.00 -13.71 6.40
N SER A 128 21.28 -12.70 7.23
CA SER A 128 20.27 -12.08 8.08
C SER A 128 19.20 -11.32 7.29
N LEU A 129 19.57 -10.61 6.23
CA LEU A 129 18.61 -9.95 5.34
C LEU A 129 17.73 -10.99 4.62
N PHE A 130 18.33 -12.09 4.15
CA PHE A 130 17.61 -13.18 3.49
C PHE A 130 16.60 -13.85 4.41
N PHE A 131 17.02 -14.28 5.60
CA PHE A 131 16.11 -14.90 6.57
C PHE A 131 15.08 -13.92 7.12
N SER A 132 15.42 -12.64 7.27
CA SER A 132 14.44 -11.61 7.63
C SER A 132 13.36 -11.48 6.56
N GLU A 133 13.72 -11.53 5.27
CA GLU A 133 12.74 -11.45 4.18
C GLU A 133 11.86 -12.72 4.12
N ILE A 134 12.44 -13.90 4.34
CA ILE A 134 11.67 -15.16 4.46
C ILE A 134 10.65 -15.06 5.59
N LEU A 135 11.08 -14.61 6.78
CA LEU A 135 10.20 -14.50 7.93
C LEU A 135 9.03 -13.54 7.66
N GLU A 136 9.29 -12.40 7.03
CA GLU A 136 8.24 -11.45 6.65
C GLU A 136 7.28 -12.05 5.62
N LYS A 137 7.76 -12.82 4.64
CA LYS A 137 6.91 -13.54 3.68
C LYS A 137 6.03 -14.60 4.36
N ILE A 138 6.57 -15.37 5.30
CA ILE A 138 5.81 -16.36 6.07
C ILE A 138 4.72 -15.67 6.89
N LYS A 139 5.06 -14.60 7.60
CA LYS A 139 4.09 -13.81 8.38
C LYS A 139 3.00 -13.23 7.48
N PHE A 140 3.38 -12.64 6.36
CA PHE A 140 2.44 -12.10 5.38
C PHE A 140 1.47 -13.16 4.88
N GLN A 141 1.96 -14.37 4.57
CA GLN A 141 1.11 -15.49 4.17
C GLN A 141 0.15 -15.92 5.29
N GLY A 142 0.61 -15.93 6.55
CA GLY A 142 -0.25 -16.17 7.72
C GLY A 142 -1.37 -15.14 7.83
N PHE A 143 -1.06 -13.85 7.73
CA PHE A 143 -2.06 -12.78 7.74
C PHE A 143 -3.04 -12.88 6.56
N LYS A 144 -2.53 -13.20 5.37
CA LYS A 144 -3.34 -13.44 4.17
C LYS A 144 -4.34 -14.58 4.39
N ASN A 145 -3.88 -15.70 4.95
CA ASN A 145 -4.73 -16.85 5.24
C ASN A 145 -5.81 -16.52 6.28
N ASN A 146 -5.48 -15.76 7.33
CA ASN A 146 -6.46 -15.32 8.31
C ASN A 146 -7.53 -14.40 7.70
N ALA A 147 -7.11 -13.49 6.82
CA ALA A 147 -8.05 -12.61 6.12
C ALA A 147 -8.96 -13.42 5.17
N LEU A 148 -8.42 -14.42 4.45
CA LEU A 148 -9.24 -15.33 3.64
C LEU A 148 -10.23 -16.13 4.49
N LYS A 149 -9.84 -16.59 5.69
CA LYS A 149 -10.77 -17.25 6.62
C LYS A 149 -11.90 -16.32 7.04
N LYS A 150 -11.61 -15.05 7.36
CA LYS A 150 -12.65 -14.05 7.68
C LYS A 150 -13.59 -13.78 6.51
N LEU A 151 -13.05 -13.59 5.31
CA LEU A 151 -13.86 -13.38 4.10
C LEU A 151 -14.74 -14.61 3.78
N GLY A 152 -14.25 -15.82 4.08
CA GLY A 152 -14.98 -17.07 3.86
C GLY A 152 -15.98 -17.43 4.97
N ALA A 153 -15.88 -16.82 6.16
CA ALA A 153 -16.76 -17.09 7.28
C ALA A 153 -18.20 -16.58 7.04
N ASN A 154 -18.34 -15.42 6.37
CA ASN A 154 -19.62 -14.88 5.97
C ASN A 154 -19.86 -15.12 4.47
N LYS A 155 -20.66 -16.14 4.13
CA LYS A 155 -20.95 -16.53 2.74
C LYS A 155 -21.83 -15.50 2.00
N GLU A 156 -22.62 -14.73 2.74
CA GLU A 156 -23.51 -13.69 2.21
C GLU A 156 -22.78 -12.35 2.00
N LEU A 157 -21.53 -12.23 2.45
CA LEU A 157 -20.73 -11.02 2.28
C LEU A 157 -20.59 -10.67 0.79
N LYS A 158 -21.08 -9.48 0.44
CA LYS A 158 -20.90 -8.89 -0.88
C LYS A 158 -19.70 -7.96 -0.87
N ILE A 159 -18.78 -8.18 -1.77
CA ILE A 159 -17.54 -7.40 -1.88
C ILE A 159 -17.63 -6.54 -3.13
N ILE A 160 -17.43 -5.24 -2.93
CA ILE A 160 -17.38 -4.22 -3.97
C ILE A 160 -15.94 -3.74 -4.09
N LEU A 161 -15.33 -3.94 -5.26
CA LEU A 161 -13.97 -3.50 -5.54
C LEU A 161 -13.97 -2.25 -6.42
N ILE A 162 -13.30 -1.20 -5.98
CA ILE A 162 -13.20 0.09 -6.68
C ILE A 162 -11.78 0.32 -7.17
N THR A 163 -11.61 0.59 -8.45
CA THR A 163 -10.36 1.11 -9.02
C THR A 163 -10.64 2.22 -10.01
N ALA A 164 -9.75 3.19 -10.13
CA ALA A 164 -9.84 4.31 -11.06
C ALA A 164 -8.49 5.03 -11.10
N SER A 165 -8.33 5.99 -11.99
CA SER A 165 -7.21 6.94 -11.94
C SER A 165 -7.54 8.03 -10.92
N TYR A 166 -8.69 8.69 -11.09
CA TYR A 166 -9.18 9.72 -10.19
C TYR A 166 -10.46 9.27 -9.47
N GLY A 167 -10.85 9.95 -8.40
CA GLY A 167 -12.14 9.69 -7.73
C GLY A 167 -12.26 8.41 -6.88
N LYS A 168 -11.34 7.43 -6.95
CA LYS A 168 -11.41 6.15 -6.18
C LYS A 168 -11.92 6.29 -4.74
N THR A 169 -11.22 7.07 -3.93
CA THR A 169 -11.56 7.27 -2.51
C THR A 169 -12.87 8.06 -2.36
N SER A 170 -13.19 8.98 -3.27
CA SER A 170 -14.47 9.70 -3.27
C SER A 170 -15.62 8.72 -3.53
N ILE A 171 -15.54 7.92 -4.60
CA ILE A 171 -16.54 6.88 -4.93
C ILE A 171 -16.74 5.93 -3.75
N LYS A 172 -15.65 5.45 -3.12
CA LYS A 172 -15.76 4.58 -1.94
C LYS A 172 -16.53 5.22 -0.79
N ASN A 173 -16.22 6.48 -0.45
CA ASN A 173 -16.87 7.16 0.67
C ASN A 173 -18.33 7.49 0.32
N PHE A 174 -18.59 7.97 -0.90
CA PHE A 174 -19.95 8.26 -1.37
C PHE A 174 -20.82 7.01 -1.40
N LEU A 175 -20.31 5.90 -1.93
CA LEU A 175 -21.03 4.65 -1.95
C LEU A 175 -21.32 4.17 -0.53
N PHE A 176 -20.36 4.23 0.39
CA PHE A 176 -20.61 3.89 1.79
C PHE A 176 -21.70 4.76 2.41
N GLU A 177 -21.65 6.08 2.21
CA GLU A 177 -22.65 7.01 2.75
C GLU A 177 -24.06 6.73 2.20
N ILE A 178 -24.17 6.30 0.94
CA ILE A 178 -25.45 5.88 0.35
C ILE A 178 -25.94 4.56 0.94
N LEU A 179 -25.05 3.58 1.13
CA LEU A 179 -25.44 2.22 1.50
C LEU A 179 -25.64 2.01 3.02
N LYS A 180 -24.98 2.80 3.89
CA LYS A 180 -24.87 2.51 5.33
C LYS A 180 -26.19 2.46 6.10
N ASP A 181 -27.22 3.18 5.64
CA ASP A 181 -28.53 3.21 6.31
C ASP A 181 -29.42 2.03 5.88
N SER A 182 -29.10 1.36 4.77
CA SER A 182 -29.84 0.20 4.24
C SER A 182 -29.12 -1.13 4.45
N PHE A 183 -27.81 -1.13 4.70
CA PHE A 183 -26.99 -2.32 4.86
C PHE A 183 -25.96 -2.14 5.98
N VAL A 184 -25.62 -3.24 6.67
CA VAL A 184 -24.42 -3.29 7.52
C VAL A 184 -23.20 -3.25 6.61
N CYS A 185 -22.68 -2.05 6.36
CA CYS A 185 -21.61 -1.82 5.40
C CYS A 185 -20.30 -1.49 6.11
N TYR A 186 -19.19 -1.93 5.54
CA TYR A 186 -17.85 -1.54 5.95
C TYR A 186 -17.03 -1.12 4.73
N LYS A 187 -16.18 -0.10 4.87
CA LYS A 187 -15.26 0.35 3.83
C LYS A 187 -13.84 0.43 4.36
N THR A 188 -12.88 0.16 3.49
CA THR A 188 -11.45 0.40 3.81
C THR A 188 -11.24 1.84 4.32
N PRO A 189 -10.46 2.06 5.39
CA PRO A 189 -10.27 3.39 5.97
C PRO A 189 -9.33 4.25 5.12
N ARG A 190 -9.55 5.57 5.13
CA ARG A 190 -8.70 6.58 4.45
C ARG A 190 -8.37 6.16 3.00
N SER A 191 -7.09 6.05 2.64
CA SER A 191 -6.61 5.62 1.32
C SER A 191 -5.94 4.24 1.36
N VAL A 192 -6.40 3.33 2.23
CA VAL A 192 -5.92 1.94 2.24
C VAL A 192 -6.34 1.27 0.93
N ASN A 193 -5.36 0.97 0.07
CA ASN A 193 -5.59 0.44 -1.26
C ASN A 193 -4.51 -0.54 -1.77
N THR A 194 -3.60 -0.96 -0.89
CA THR A 194 -2.56 -1.95 -1.20
C THR A 194 -2.95 -3.31 -0.63
N MET A 195 -2.46 -4.41 -1.22
CA MET A 195 -2.74 -5.77 -0.73
C MET A 195 -2.48 -5.92 0.78
N ALA A 196 -1.30 -5.52 1.25
CA ALA A 196 -0.96 -5.60 2.68
C ALA A 196 -1.88 -4.76 3.56
N GLY A 197 -2.25 -3.56 3.11
CA GLY A 197 -3.18 -2.70 3.84
C GLY A 197 -4.59 -3.30 3.93
N ILE A 198 -5.08 -3.87 2.83
CA ILE A 198 -6.40 -4.54 2.76
C ILE A 198 -6.42 -5.78 3.66
N ILE A 199 -5.39 -6.63 3.59
CA ILE A 199 -5.26 -7.82 4.47
C ILE A 199 -5.31 -7.41 5.94
N LYS A 200 -4.55 -6.37 6.32
CA LYS A 200 -4.53 -5.86 7.69
C LYS A 200 -5.92 -5.36 8.10
N ASP A 201 -6.56 -4.58 7.25
CA ASP A 201 -7.88 -4.01 7.50
C ASP A 201 -8.96 -5.08 7.71
N ILE A 202 -8.98 -6.12 6.88
CA ILE A 202 -9.89 -7.26 7.03
C ILE A 202 -9.65 -7.97 8.37
N ASN A 203 -8.38 -8.21 8.72
CA ASN A 203 -8.03 -8.90 9.95
C ASN A 203 -8.41 -8.10 11.20
N GLU A 204 -8.25 -6.78 11.19
CA GLU A 204 -8.45 -5.93 12.37
C GLU A 204 -9.88 -5.40 12.50
N ASN A 205 -10.55 -5.07 11.40
CA ASN A 205 -11.74 -4.21 11.43
C ASN A 205 -13.00 -4.83 10.78
N LEU A 206 -12.86 -5.83 9.90
CA LEU A 206 -14.03 -6.43 9.25
C LEU A 206 -14.80 -7.31 10.25
N SER A 207 -16.02 -6.88 10.58
CA SER A 207 -16.97 -7.61 11.42
C SER A 207 -17.65 -8.73 10.63
N GLU A 208 -17.97 -9.83 11.30
CA GLU A 208 -18.70 -10.97 10.72
C GLU A 208 -20.13 -10.60 10.29
N GLN A 209 -20.73 -9.59 10.91
CA GLN A 209 -22.07 -9.09 10.58
C GLN A 209 -22.11 -8.21 9.33
N THR A 210 -20.95 -7.87 8.75
CA THR A 210 -20.85 -7.02 7.56
C THR A 210 -21.57 -7.69 6.38
N GLN A 211 -22.55 -7.01 5.79
CA GLN A 211 -23.24 -7.46 4.58
C GLN A 211 -22.50 -7.01 3.32
N ILE A 212 -21.93 -5.80 3.33
CA ILE A 212 -21.23 -5.21 2.19
C ILE A 212 -19.85 -4.70 2.60
N TYR A 213 -18.80 -5.23 1.98
CA TYR A 213 -17.43 -4.72 2.11
C TYR A 213 -16.99 -3.94 0.88
N ILE A 214 -16.61 -2.68 1.05
CA ILE A 214 -16.16 -1.78 -0.03
C ILE A 214 -14.64 -1.57 0.07
N ALA A 215 -13.91 -2.12 -0.89
CA ALA A 215 -12.46 -2.03 -0.97
C ALA A 215 -11.99 -1.15 -2.14
N GLU A 216 -10.94 -0.37 -1.92
CA GLU A 216 -10.25 0.35 -2.99
C GLU A 216 -9.01 -0.45 -3.42
N ALA A 217 -8.77 -0.59 -4.73
CA ALA A 217 -7.55 -1.17 -5.28
C ALA A 217 -6.67 -0.09 -5.94
N GLY A 218 -5.47 0.07 -5.42
CA GLY A 218 -4.41 0.91 -5.97
C GLY A 218 -3.50 0.10 -6.88
N ALA A 219 -2.99 0.73 -7.95
CA ALA A 219 -2.02 0.12 -8.86
C ALA A 219 -0.78 1.01 -8.94
N ARG A 220 0.41 0.42 -8.79
CA ARG A 220 1.69 1.03 -9.14
C ARG A 220 2.35 0.32 -10.32
N LEU A 221 2.10 -0.97 -10.46
CA LEU A 221 2.60 -1.82 -11.54
C LEU A 221 1.45 -2.68 -12.10
N LYS A 222 1.67 -3.21 -13.30
CA LYS A 222 0.78 -4.23 -13.90
C LYS A 222 0.71 -5.45 -12.98
N GLY A 223 -0.48 -6.02 -12.80
CA GLY A 223 -0.73 -7.16 -11.92
C GLY A 223 -1.12 -6.79 -10.48
N ASP A 224 -0.90 -5.56 -10.01
CA ASP A 224 -1.29 -5.16 -8.65
C ASP A 224 -2.81 -5.26 -8.43
N ILE A 225 -3.60 -4.84 -9.43
CA ILE A 225 -5.06 -4.90 -9.38
C ILE A 225 -5.52 -6.35 -9.49
N LEU A 226 -4.91 -7.13 -10.39
CA LEU A 226 -5.20 -8.55 -10.51
C LEU A 226 -4.98 -9.30 -9.20
N GLU A 227 -3.87 -9.04 -8.50
CA GLU A 227 -3.56 -9.69 -7.23
C GLU A 227 -4.66 -9.42 -6.19
N ILE A 228 -5.04 -8.14 -6.02
CA ILE A 228 -6.11 -7.72 -5.10
C ILE A 228 -7.45 -8.34 -5.52
N THR A 229 -7.74 -8.37 -6.82
CA THR A 229 -8.98 -8.93 -7.36
C THR A 229 -9.09 -10.42 -7.10
N LYS A 230 -8.01 -11.19 -7.31
CA LYS A 230 -7.99 -12.63 -7.02
C LYS A 230 -8.09 -12.93 -5.53
N PHE A 231 -7.50 -12.07 -4.68
CA PHE A 231 -7.58 -12.22 -3.23
C PHE A 231 -8.98 -11.92 -2.69
N LEU A 232 -9.58 -10.79 -3.07
CA LEU A 232 -10.91 -10.39 -2.61
C LEU A 232 -12.04 -11.16 -3.30
N ASN A 233 -11.82 -11.58 -4.54
CA ASN A 233 -12.79 -12.25 -5.41
C ASN A 233 -14.18 -11.55 -5.42
N PRO A 234 -14.22 -10.26 -5.80
CA PRO A 234 -15.41 -9.41 -5.64
C PRO A 234 -16.57 -9.80 -6.55
N GLN A 235 -17.79 -9.56 -6.08
CA GLN A 235 -19.01 -9.74 -6.88
C GLN A 235 -19.38 -8.49 -7.68
N ILE A 236 -19.06 -7.31 -7.15
CA ILE A 236 -19.29 -6.05 -7.84
C ILE A 236 -17.95 -5.34 -8.05
N VAL A 237 -17.73 -4.85 -9.26
CA VAL A 237 -16.54 -4.08 -9.60
C VAL A 237 -16.94 -2.71 -10.12
N ILE A 238 -16.20 -1.69 -9.70
CA ILE A 238 -16.31 -0.33 -10.19
C ILE A 238 -14.96 0.07 -10.79
N VAL A 239 -14.95 0.37 -12.09
CA VAL A 239 -13.80 0.98 -12.76
C VAL A 239 -14.16 2.41 -13.13
N GLY A 240 -13.69 3.36 -12.32
CA GLY A 240 -13.88 4.77 -12.60
C GLY A 240 -12.97 5.28 -13.73
N GLU A 241 -12.92 6.61 -13.88
CA GLU A 241 -12.23 7.27 -14.99
C GLU A 241 -10.76 6.82 -15.19
N ILE A 242 -10.40 6.58 -16.45
CA ILE A 242 -9.05 6.29 -16.92
C ILE A 242 -8.38 7.58 -17.38
N GLY A 243 -7.28 7.95 -16.72
CA GLY A 243 -6.47 9.11 -17.06
C GLY A 243 -4.98 8.86 -16.84
N ALA A 244 -4.14 9.86 -17.11
CA ALA A 244 -2.68 9.73 -17.17
C ALA A 244 -1.97 9.60 -15.79
N GLN A 245 -2.68 9.19 -14.74
CA GLN A 245 -2.08 9.00 -13.42
C GLN A 245 -1.01 7.90 -13.47
N HIS A 246 0.17 8.16 -12.90
CA HIS A 246 1.28 7.21 -12.85
C HIS A 246 1.81 6.79 -14.24
N ILE A 247 1.66 7.63 -15.26
CA ILE A 247 2.12 7.32 -16.62
C ILE A 247 3.62 7.03 -16.71
N GLU A 248 4.44 7.57 -15.81
CA GLU A 248 5.88 7.25 -15.68
C GLU A 248 6.13 5.73 -15.49
N TYR A 249 5.26 5.06 -14.72
CA TYR A 249 5.37 3.62 -14.45
C TYR A 249 4.70 2.79 -15.54
N PHE A 250 3.54 3.23 -16.03
CA PHE A 250 2.74 2.46 -16.99
C PHE A 250 3.11 2.72 -18.46
N LYS A 251 3.89 3.76 -18.74
CA LYS A 251 4.34 4.22 -20.06
C LYS A 251 3.24 4.74 -21.00
N THR A 252 2.07 4.10 -21.04
CA THR A 252 0.96 4.46 -21.93
C THR A 252 -0.39 4.44 -21.22
N LEU A 253 -1.37 5.21 -21.72
CA LEU A 253 -2.76 5.16 -21.25
C LEU A 253 -3.39 3.78 -21.45
N ASP A 254 -3.02 3.06 -22.51
CA ASP A 254 -3.54 1.71 -22.78
C ASP A 254 -3.09 0.71 -21.71
N ASN A 255 -1.84 0.83 -21.24
CA ASN A 255 -1.35 0.02 -20.13
C ASN A 255 -2.06 0.35 -18.81
N ILE A 256 -2.35 1.63 -18.55
CA ILE A 256 -3.17 2.04 -17.40
C ILE A 256 -4.55 1.39 -17.50
N ARG A 257 -5.21 1.52 -18.66
CA ARG A 257 -6.53 0.93 -18.91
C ARG A 257 -6.52 -0.59 -18.71
N ALA A 258 -5.58 -1.29 -19.33
CA ALA A 258 -5.43 -2.74 -19.20
C ALA A 258 -5.24 -3.15 -17.73
N THR A 259 -4.41 -2.42 -16.99
CA THR A 259 -4.18 -2.68 -15.55
C THR A 259 -5.45 -2.45 -14.73
N LYS A 260 -6.23 -1.41 -15.00
CA LYS A 260 -7.50 -1.16 -14.28
C LYS A 260 -8.55 -2.22 -14.59
N LEU A 261 -8.60 -2.69 -15.83
CA LEU A 261 -9.52 -3.75 -16.27
C LEU A 261 -9.15 -5.13 -15.72
N GLU A 262 -7.97 -5.32 -15.11
CA GLU A 262 -7.68 -6.53 -14.32
C GLU A 262 -8.71 -6.76 -13.20
N ALA A 263 -9.39 -5.70 -12.74
CA ALA A 263 -10.47 -5.79 -11.75
C ALA A 263 -11.63 -6.68 -12.20
N LEU A 264 -11.81 -6.89 -13.51
CA LEU A 264 -12.84 -7.76 -14.06
C LEU A 264 -12.51 -9.25 -13.93
N GLN A 265 -11.29 -9.62 -13.55
CA GLN A 265 -10.84 -11.01 -13.50
C GLN A 265 -11.22 -11.74 -12.21
N SER A 266 -12.37 -11.40 -11.62
CA SER A 266 -12.98 -12.09 -10.48
C SER A 266 -13.80 -13.29 -10.97
N SER A 267 -13.68 -14.45 -10.32
CA SER A 267 -14.50 -15.62 -10.68
C SER A 267 -15.93 -15.54 -10.14
N ARG A 268 -16.18 -14.62 -9.20
CA ARG A 268 -17.50 -14.36 -8.61
C ARG A 268 -18.16 -13.09 -9.17
N LEU A 269 -17.60 -12.50 -10.23
CA LEU A 269 -18.11 -11.25 -10.79
C LEU A 269 -19.58 -11.41 -11.22
N GLN A 270 -20.45 -10.58 -10.67
CA GLN A 270 -21.87 -10.50 -10.99
C GLN A 270 -22.19 -9.27 -11.83
N MET A 271 -21.60 -8.12 -11.47
CA MET A 271 -21.82 -6.86 -12.18
C MET A 271 -20.58 -5.97 -12.13
N ALA A 272 -20.28 -5.32 -13.24
CA ALA A 272 -19.23 -4.32 -13.34
C ALA A 272 -19.77 -2.98 -13.85
N PHE A 273 -19.47 -1.91 -13.13
CA PHE A 273 -19.80 -0.54 -13.53
C PHE A 273 -18.54 0.15 -14.02
N LEU A 274 -18.50 0.50 -15.29
CA LEU A 274 -17.31 1.06 -15.94
C LEU A 274 -17.57 2.48 -16.44
N HIS A 275 -16.55 3.32 -16.35
CA HIS A 275 -16.57 4.62 -17.02
C HIS A 275 -16.35 4.46 -18.52
N SER A 276 -16.98 5.29 -19.36
CA SER A 276 -16.84 5.30 -20.82
C SER A 276 -15.38 5.35 -21.29
N SER A 277 -14.49 6.02 -20.54
CA SER A 277 -13.04 6.06 -20.80
C SER A 277 -12.35 4.68 -20.81
N THR A 278 -13.01 3.64 -20.28
CA THR A 278 -12.53 2.25 -20.35
C THR A 278 -12.66 1.66 -21.75
N LYS A 279 -13.39 2.30 -22.67
CA LYS A 279 -13.60 1.83 -24.06
C LYS A 279 -14.12 0.38 -24.11
N LYS A 280 -14.87 -0.02 -23.09
CA LYS A 280 -15.58 -1.30 -23.05
C LYS A 280 -17.01 -1.06 -23.48
N GLU A 281 -17.53 -1.98 -24.27
CA GLU A 281 -18.93 -1.99 -24.64
C GLU A 281 -19.78 -2.56 -23.48
N PRO A 282 -21.03 -2.08 -23.31
CA PRO A 282 -21.97 -2.67 -22.37
C PRO A 282 -22.27 -4.13 -22.73
N SER A 283 -22.53 -4.94 -21.71
CA SER A 283 -22.92 -6.35 -21.86
C SER A 283 -23.81 -6.76 -20.68
N GLN A 284 -24.27 -8.01 -20.64
CA GLN A 284 -25.17 -8.49 -19.58
C GLN A 284 -24.68 -8.18 -18.16
N ASN A 285 -23.36 -8.24 -17.92
CA ASN A 285 -22.76 -8.00 -16.60
C ASN A 285 -21.85 -6.75 -16.58
N ILE A 286 -21.94 -5.89 -17.60
CA ILE A 286 -21.15 -4.66 -17.71
C ILE A 286 -22.09 -3.49 -18.04
N GLU A 287 -22.11 -2.49 -17.18
CA GLU A 287 -22.84 -1.25 -17.38
C GLU A 287 -21.86 -0.07 -17.50
N ILE A 288 -22.05 0.77 -18.52
CA ILE A 288 -21.32 2.03 -18.67
C ILE A 288 -22.10 3.14 -17.97
N TYR A 289 -21.58 3.61 -16.83
CA TYR A 289 -22.42 4.34 -15.87
C TYR A 289 -22.60 5.83 -16.19
N ASP A 290 -21.79 6.40 -17.08
CA ASP A 290 -21.75 7.83 -17.40
C ASP A 290 -22.39 8.22 -18.74
N GLU A 291 -22.85 7.25 -19.55
CA GLU A 291 -23.48 7.54 -20.86
C GLU A 291 -24.81 8.31 -20.74
N ASN A 292 -25.60 8.01 -19.70
CA ASN A 292 -26.89 8.65 -19.46
C ASN A 292 -26.81 9.81 -18.45
N LEU A 293 -25.60 10.31 -18.16
CA LEU A 293 -25.39 11.44 -17.27
C LEU A 293 -25.43 12.76 -18.06
N LYS A 294 -26.42 13.60 -17.78
CA LYS A 294 -26.67 14.86 -18.51
C LYS A 294 -27.01 16.00 -17.54
N ASP A 295 -27.11 17.21 -18.09
CA ASP A 295 -27.56 18.43 -17.38
C ASP A 295 -26.82 18.72 -16.06
N ILE A 296 -25.51 18.47 -16.06
CA ILE A 296 -24.70 18.63 -14.85
C ILE A 296 -24.47 20.12 -14.57
N ASN A 297 -25.09 20.62 -13.51
CA ASN A 297 -24.90 21.96 -12.97
C ASN A 297 -24.14 21.87 -11.64
N ALA A 298 -23.17 22.77 -11.44
CA ALA A 298 -22.36 22.81 -10.23
C ALA A 298 -22.15 24.27 -9.82
N ASN A 299 -22.45 24.58 -8.55
CA ASN A 299 -22.24 25.90 -7.95
C ASN A 299 -21.73 25.72 -6.50
N LEU A 300 -21.75 26.78 -5.69
CA LEU A 300 -21.29 26.73 -4.30
C LEU A 300 -22.29 26.09 -3.31
N ASP A 301 -23.53 25.88 -3.74
CA ASP A 301 -24.59 25.22 -2.97
C ASP A 301 -24.61 23.71 -3.20
N GLY A 302 -24.00 23.24 -4.29
CA GLY A 302 -23.82 21.83 -4.59
C GLY A 302 -23.76 21.51 -6.07
N ILE A 303 -24.10 20.26 -6.39
CA ILE A 303 -24.25 19.75 -7.75
C ILE A 303 -25.66 19.21 -7.97
N SER A 304 -26.17 19.40 -9.18
CA SER A 304 -27.37 18.75 -9.69
C SER A 304 -27.13 18.17 -11.08
N PHE A 305 -27.78 17.05 -11.40
CA PHE A 305 -27.59 16.34 -12.66
C PHE A 305 -28.77 15.40 -12.94
N THR A 306 -28.93 15.04 -14.21
CA THR A 306 -29.89 14.04 -14.69
C THR A 306 -29.17 12.71 -14.94
N LEU A 307 -29.65 11.62 -14.37
CA LEU A 307 -29.16 10.26 -14.61
C LEU A 307 -30.33 9.32 -14.92
N ASP A 308 -30.28 8.67 -16.08
CA ASP A 308 -31.36 7.82 -16.61
C ASP A 308 -32.75 8.50 -16.57
N GLY A 309 -32.79 9.79 -16.92
CA GLY A 309 -34.02 10.58 -16.93
C GLY A 309 -34.55 10.97 -15.54
N LYS A 310 -33.81 10.72 -14.46
CA LYS A 310 -34.15 11.18 -13.10
C LYS A 310 -33.19 12.25 -12.62
N ASN A 311 -33.72 13.23 -11.90
CA ASN A 311 -32.94 14.35 -11.37
C ASN A 311 -32.38 14.01 -9.98
N TYR A 312 -31.12 14.34 -9.79
CA TYR A 312 -30.39 14.16 -8.53
C TYR A 312 -29.73 15.46 -8.13
N ALA A 313 -29.59 15.65 -6.81
CA ALA A 313 -28.87 16.77 -6.23
C ALA A 313 -28.08 16.34 -5.00
N SER A 314 -26.96 17.01 -4.75
CA SER A 314 -26.10 16.77 -3.58
C SER A 314 -25.33 18.04 -3.21
N PRO A 315 -25.06 18.31 -1.92
CA PRO A 315 -24.28 19.48 -1.48
C PRO A 315 -22.78 19.40 -1.81
N LEU A 316 -22.35 18.33 -2.50
CA LEU A 316 -20.97 18.15 -2.93
C LEU A 316 -20.60 19.19 -3.99
N LEU A 317 -19.33 19.61 -4.00
CA LEU A 317 -18.83 20.59 -4.96
C LEU A 317 -18.09 19.95 -6.12
N GLY A 318 -18.07 20.64 -7.26
CA GLY A 318 -17.29 20.25 -8.44
C GLY A 318 -18.02 19.29 -9.38
N LYS A 319 -18.05 19.67 -10.67
CA LYS A 319 -18.77 18.94 -11.73
C LYS A 319 -18.40 17.46 -11.84
N PHE A 320 -17.13 17.12 -11.61
CA PHE A 320 -16.64 15.73 -11.67
C PHE A 320 -17.27 14.81 -10.60
N ASN A 321 -17.81 15.36 -9.51
CA ASN A 321 -18.49 14.55 -8.50
C ASN A 321 -19.83 14.01 -8.99
N ALA A 322 -20.46 14.60 -10.01
CA ALA A 322 -21.66 14.02 -10.64
C ALA A 322 -21.37 12.63 -11.22
N THR A 323 -20.23 12.48 -11.91
CA THR A 323 -19.76 11.18 -12.44
C THR A 323 -19.46 10.17 -11.32
N ASN A 324 -18.85 10.61 -10.21
CA ASN A 324 -18.60 9.75 -9.05
C ASN A 324 -19.92 9.32 -8.37
N LEU A 325 -20.90 10.21 -8.27
CA LEU A 325 -22.21 9.89 -7.71
C LEU A 325 -23.02 8.99 -8.64
N ALA A 326 -22.91 9.17 -9.96
CA ALA A 326 -23.62 8.37 -10.94
C ALA A 326 -23.35 6.88 -10.73
N VAL A 327 -22.07 6.48 -10.63
CA VAL A 327 -21.74 5.08 -10.35
C VAL A 327 -22.24 4.60 -8.99
N CYS A 328 -22.25 5.46 -7.96
CA CYS A 328 -22.76 5.08 -6.65
C CYS A 328 -24.28 4.84 -6.68
N ILE A 329 -25.03 5.68 -7.40
CA ILE A 329 -26.48 5.54 -7.62
C ILE A 329 -26.78 4.24 -8.38
N LYS A 330 -26.05 3.96 -9.46
CA LYS A 330 -26.21 2.72 -10.25
C LYS A 330 -26.00 1.47 -9.39
N VAL A 331 -24.96 1.47 -8.56
CA VAL A 331 -24.68 0.36 -7.63
C VAL A 331 -25.78 0.22 -6.58
N ALA A 332 -26.25 1.31 -5.99
CA ALA A 332 -27.34 1.30 -5.02
C ALA A 332 -28.66 0.74 -5.61
N ARG A 333 -28.99 1.14 -6.84
CA ARG A 333 -30.14 0.60 -7.59
C ARG A 333 -29.98 -0.88 -7.92
N TYR A 334 -28.78 -1.32 -8.32
CA TYR A 334 -28.47 -2.73 -8.53
C TYR A 334 -28.69 -3.55 -7.24
N LEU A 335 -28.35 -2.96 -6.08
CA LEU A 335 -28.62 -3.50 -4.75
C LEU A 335 -30.08 -3.34 -4.27
N LYS A 336 -30.99 -2.92 -5.16
CA LYS A 336 -32.44 -2.80 -4.93
C LYS A 336 -32.85 -1.72 -3.93
N MET A 337 -32.03 -0.70 -3.73
CA MET A 337 -32.46 0.51 -3.01
C MET A 337 -33.47 1.31 -3.83
N SER A 338 -34.46 1.90 -3.16
CA SER A 338 -35.41 2.81 -3.79
C SER A 338 -34.78 4.18 -4.08
N ASP A 339 -35.29 4.90 -5.08
CA ASP A 339 -34.76 6.23 -5.40
C ASP A 339 -35.00 7.24 -4.26
N GLU A 340 -36.05 7.06 -3.45
CA GLU A 340 -36.30 7.87 -2.25
C GLU A 340 -35.19 7.70 -1.21
N ALA A 341 -34.77 6.46 -0.94
CA ALA A 341 -33.68 6.17 -0.02
C ALA A 341 -32.35 6.75 -0.54
N ILE A 342 -32.09 6.61 -1.84
CA ILE A 342 -30.91 7.15 -2.50
C ILE A 342 -30.89 8.69 -2.40
N ASN A 343 -31.99 9.38 -2.73
CA ASN A 343 -32.11 10.83 -2.61
C ASN A 343 -31.96 11.31 -1.16
N GLY A 344 -32.54 10.57 -0.21
CA GLY A 344 -32.38 10.82 1.22
C GLY A 344 -30.92 10.76 1.68
N ALA A 345 -30.11 9.85 1.13
CA ALA A 345 -28.68 9.77 1.43
C ALA A 345 -27.87 10.86 0.70
N LEU A 346 -28.16 11.13 -0.57
CA LEU A 346 -27.46 12.14 -1.38
C LEU A 346 -27.55 13.55 -0.80
N SER A 347 -28.70 13.91 -0.22
CA SER A 347 -28.92 15.21 0.43
C SER A 347 -28.12 15.40 1.70
N LYS A 348 -27.69 14.31 2.38
CA LYS A 348 -26.90 14.33 3.61
C LYS A 348 -25.40 14.16 3.36
N MET A 349 -24.97 14.08 2.10
CA MET A 349 -23.58 13.84 1.74
C MET A 349 -22.66 14.90 2.33
N LYS A 350 -21.48 14.46 2.77
CA LYS A 350 -20.41 15.33 3.23
C LYS A 350 -19.24 15.25 2.26
N ASN A 351 -18.55 16.39 2.08
CA ASN A 351 -17.29 16.40 1.35
C ASN A 351 -16.28 15.47 2.03
N VAL A 352 -15.49 14.76 1.23
CA VAL A 352 -14.38 13.95 1.74
C VAL A 352 -13.25 14.90 2.15
N GLU A 353 -12.68 14.70 3.34
CA GLU A 353 -11.55 15.51 3.84
C GLU A 353 -10.46 15.67 2.77
N HIS A 354 -9.97 16.90 2.62
CA HIS A 354 -8.94 17.29 1.65
C HIS A 354 -9.32 17.10 0.17
N ARG A 355 -10.60 16.93 -0.17
CA ARG A 355 -11.09 16.81 -1.56
C ARG A 355 -12.20 17.82 -1.85
N LEU A 356 -11.80 19.06 -2.15
CA LEU A 356 -12.69 20.19 -2.46
C LEU A 356 -13.82 20.36 -1.43
N SER A 357 -13.43 20.53 -0.17
CA SER A 357 -14.34 20.86 0.92
C SER A 357 -14.44 22.38 1.07
N LYS A 358 -15.66 22.92 1.04
CA LYS A 358 -15.94 24.29 1.46
C LYS A 358 -15.61 24.45 2.94
N ILE A 359 -14.81 25.46 3.27
CA ILE A 359 -14.50 25.84 4.65
C ILE A 359 -15.09 27.22 4.88
N GLU A 360 -16.05 27.32 5.81
CA GLU A 360 -16.53 28.61 6.31
C GLU A 360 -15.75 28.97 7.58
N ALA A 361 -14.87 29.96 7.49
CA ALA A 361 -14.10 30.46 8.61
C ALA A 361 -14.19 31.98 8.69
N GLY A 362 -14.78 32.50 9.78
CA GLY A 362 -14.88 33.94 10.01
C GLY A 362 -15.68 34.71 8.95
N GLY A 363 -16.76 34.12 8.43
CA GLY A 363 -17.60 34.74 7.38
C GLY A 363 -16.99 34.73 5.97
N LYS A 364 -15.85 34.08 5.77
CA LYS A 364 -15.23 33.87 4.46
C LYS A 364 -15.45 32.44 3.99
N LEU A 365 -15.75 32.31 2.70
CA LEU A 365 -15.81 31.05 1.97
C LEU A 365 -14.41 30.75 1.41
N ILE A 366 -13.82 29.64 1.85
CA ILE A 366 -12.52 29.13 1.40
C ILE A 366 -12.69 27.79 0.70
#